data_AF-A0A822D8G9-F1
#
_entry.id   AF-A0A822D8G9-F1
#
_cell.length_a   1.000
_cell.length_b   1.000
_cell.length_c   1.000
_cell.angle_alpha   90.00
_cell.angle_beta   90.00
_cell.angle_gamma   90.00
#
_symmetry.space_group_name_H-M   'P 1'
#
loop_
_entity.id
_entity.type
_entity.pdbx_description
1 polymer ?
#
loop_
_entity_poly.entity_id
_entity_poly.type
_entity_poly.pdbx_seq_one_letter_code
_entity_poly.pdbx_strand_id
1 'polypeptide(L)'
;MLTKMIASSEQASRTTCAICRLRSNCILCDTCKAETREDFYLLLLTRFKDESNDFFGLQATCIDMHDAVDHYVVPDIPVMSFDQSVHTVDEHAKEFLEEHTMISTNEMIPVEVAGDGDCLFHTLCTFYPTMTIDELRARCINELCLHQQHYETIKTEMGLDLVDDESVQDHVLRIINNQQYTGVLTFAALST
;
A
#
# COMPACT_ATOMS: atom_id res chain seq x y z
N MET A 1 -53.24 -27.69 19.97
CA MET A 1 -52.36 -26.51 20.14
C MET A 1 -51.14 -26.95 20.93
N LEU A 2 -50.02 -27.21 20.26
CA LEU A 2 -48.69 -27.29 20.86
C LEU A 2 -47.70 -26.82 19.80
N THR A 3 -46.91 -25.85 20.23
CA THR A 3 -46.23 -24.85 19.41
C THR A 3 -44.84 -25.35 19.00
N LYS A 4 -44.51 -25.09 17.73
CA LYS A 4 -43.18 -24.94 17.10
C LYS A 4 -41.95 -25.47 17.87
N MET A 5 -41.26 -26.43 17.25
CA MET A 5 -39.80 -26.38 17.13
C MET A 5 -39.46 -26.29 15.65
N ILE A 6 -39.49 -25.06 15.12
CA ILE A 6 -38.79 -24.76 13.88
C ILE A 6 -37.33 -24.67 14.31
N ALA A 7 -36.54 -25.68 13.96
CA ALA A 7 -35.11 -25.55 13.94
C ALA A 7 -34.81 -24.41 12.97
N SER A 8 -34.51 -23.24 13.51
CA SER A 8 -33.84 -22.18 12.77
C SER A 8 -32.47 -22.75 12.41
N SER A 9 -32.38 -23.37 11.23
CA SER A 9 -31.10 -23.49 10.56
C SER A 9 -30.59 -22.06 10.41
N GLU A 10 -29.65 -21.67 11.27
CA GLU A 10 -28.75 -20.57 10.98
C GLU A 10 -28.13 -20.89 9.64
N GLN A 11 -28.71 -20.28 8.60
CA GLN A 11 -28.14 -20.26 7.28
C GLN A 11 -26.93 -19.35 7.40
N ALA A 12 -25.83 -19.90 7.93
CA ALA A 12 -24.54 -19.24 7.99
C ALA A 12 -24.30 -18.66 6.59
N SER A 13 -24.28 -17.34 6.50
CA SER A 13 -23.89 -16.61 5.30
C SER A 13 -22.57 -17.20 4.83
N ARG A 14 -22.61 -18.02 3.77
CA ARG A 14 -21.40 -18.61 3.20
C ARG A 14 -20.69 -17.48 2.50
N THR A 15 -19.71 -16.89 3.17
CA THR A 15 -18.83 -15.91 2.56
C THR A 15 -17.79 -16.61 1.68
N THR A 16 -17.16 -15.86 0.79
CA THR A 16 -16.00 -16.33 0.01
C THR A 16 -14.78 -15.59 0.49
N CYS A 17 -13.62 -16.25 0.48
CA CYS A 17 -12.34 -15.61 0.73
C CYS A 17 -12.15 -14.44 -0.24
N ALA A 18 -11.78 -13.28 0.27
CA ALA A 18 -11.67 -12.05 -0.51
C ALA A 18 -10.50 -12.12 -1.53
N ILE A 19 -9.46 -12.91 -1.23
CA ILE A 19 -8.30 -13.12 -2.11
C ILE A 19 -8.59 -14.21 -3.15
N CYS A 20 -8.86 -15.45 -2.71
CA CYS A 20 -8.93 -16.60 -3.63
C CYS A 20 -10.35 -17.01 -4.04
N ARG A 21 -11.39 -16.32 -3.56
CA ARG A 21 -12.82 -16.58 -3.83
C ARG A 21 -13.33 -17.98 -3.48
N LEU A 22 -12.53 -18.79 -2.78
CA LEU A 22 -12.97 -20.08 -2.24
C LEU A 22 -13.96 -19.88 -1.08
N ARG A 23 -14.89 -20.81 -0.88
CA ARG A 23 -15.85 -20.75 0.23
C ARG A 23 -15.12 -20.68 1.57
N SER A 24 -15.51 -19.73 2.41
CA SER A 24 -14.92 -19.48 3.71
C SER A 24 -16.01 -19.05 4.70
N ASN A 25 -15.73 -19.15 5.99
CA ASN A 25 -16.57 -18.51 7.03
C ASN A 25 -15.98 -17.17 7.50
N CYS A 26 -14.83 -16.79 6.94
CA CYS A 26 -14.10 -15.57 7.25
C CYS A 26 -13.71 -14.83 5.96
N ILE A 27 -13.37 -13.55 6.08
CA ILE A 27 -12.87 -12.73 4.96
C ILE A 27 -11.66 -13.37 4.26
N LEU A 28 -10.78 -14.04 5.00
CA LEU A 28 -9.69 -14.85 4.46
C LEU A 28 -9.90 -16.33 4.80
N CYS A 29 -9.64 -17.24 3.86
CA CYS A 29 -9.58 -18.67 4.14
C CYS A 29 -8.27 -19.03 4.86
N ASP A 30 -8.23 -20.21 5.49
CA ASP A 30 -7.07 -20.66 6.28
C ASP A 30 -5.79 -20.74 5.44
N THR A 31 -5.89 -21.08 4.15
CA THR A 31 -4.75 -21.08 3.22
C THR A 31 -4.20 -19.67 3.05
N CYS A 32 -5.03 -18.70 2.66
CA CYS A 32 -4.58 -17.31 2.45
C CYS A 32 -4.05 -16.67 3.74
N LYS A 33 -4.59 -17.02 4.92
CA LYS A 33 -4.10 -16.52 6.21
C LYS A 33 -2.71 -17.06 6.58
N ALA A 34 -2.37 -18.25 6.09
CA ALA A 34 -1.14 -18.96 6.40
C ALA A 34 0.02 -18.65 5.43
N GLU A 35 -0.25 -17.89 4.35
CA GLU A 35 0.76 -17.43 3.41
C GLU A 35 1.81 -16.55 4.10
N THR A 36 3.03 -16.52 3.56
CA THR A 36 4.06 -15.59 4.04
C THR A 36 3.62 -14.13 3.82
N ARG A 37 4.23 -13.18 4.53
CA ARG A 37 3.92 -11.74 4.36
C ARG A 37 4.09 -11.31 2.90
N GLU A 38 5.17 -11.72 2.26
CA GLU A 38 5.47 -11.42 0.87
C GLU A 38 4.40 -12.01 -0.07
N ASP A 39 4.14 -13.31 0.03
CA ASP A 39 3.16 -14.00 -0.82
C ASP A 39 1.75 -13.45 -0.62
N PHE A 40 1.38 -13.10 0.62
CA PHE A 40 0.08 -12.52 0.94
C PHE A 40 -0.17 -11.21 0.20
N TYR A 41 0.77 -10.27 0.25
CA TYR A 41 0.61 -8.98 -0.44
C TYR A 41 0.73 -9.10 -1.95
N LEU A 42 1.51 -10.06 -2.46
CA LEU A 42 1.54 -10.37 -3.89
C LEU A 42 0.19 -10.89 -4.38
N LEU A 43 -0.46 -11.79 -3.63
CA LEU A 43 -1.80 -12.28 -3.95
C LEU A 43 -2.84 -11.16 -3.88
N LEU A 44 -2.74 -10.28 -2.90
CA LEU A 44 -3.64 -9.15 -2.73
C LEU A 44 -3.50 -8.12 -3.87
N LEU A 45 -2.28 -7.79 -4.27
CA LEU A 45 -2.04 -6.95 -5.45
C LEU A 45 -2.53 -7.59 -6.74
N THR A 46 -2.34 -8.90 -6.90
CA THR A 46 -2.89 -9.64 -8.05
C THR A 46 -4.40 -9.50 -8.09
N ARG A 47 -5.06 -9.62 -6.94
CA ARG A 47 -6.50 -9.44 -6.81
C ARG A 47 -6.95 -8.02 -7.17
N PHE A 48 -6.20 -7.00 -6.75
CA PHE A 48 -6.45 -5.62 -7.15
C PHE A 48 -6.28 -5.43 -8.67
N LYS A 49 -5.22 -5.98 -9.26
CA LYS A 49 -4.94 -5.91 -10.70
C LYS A 49 -6.04 -6.56 -11.54
N ASP A 50 -6.58 -7.69 -11.08
CA ASP A 50 -7.69 -8.37 -11.77
C ASP A 50 -8.94 -7.48 -11.88
N GLU A 51 -9.14 -6.57 -10.92
CA GLU A 51 -10.31 -5.68 -10.82
C GLU A 51 -9.99 -4.24 -11.29
N SER A 52 -8.76 -3.95 -11.72
CA SER A 52 -8.34 -2.59 -12.10
C SER A 52 -8.70 -2.19 -13.54
N ASN A 53 -9.46 -3.02 -14.26
CA ASN A 53 -10.01 -2.63 -15.56
C ASN A 53 -11.02 -1.48 -15.45
N ASP A 54 -11.62 -1.34 -14.27
CA ASP A 54 -12.50 -0.23 -13.90
C ASP A 54 -12.15 0.22 -12.48
N PHE A 55 -11.92 1.51 -12.29
CA PHE A 55 -11.55 2.07 -10.99
C PHE A 55 -12.62 1.80 -9.93
N PHE A 56 -13.91 1.83 -10.30
CA PHE A 56 -14.99 1.56 -9.34
C PHE A 56 -15.00 0.09 -8.89
N GLY A 57 -14.64 -0.84 -9.77
CA GLY A 57 -14.46 -2.26 -9.43
C GLY A 57 -13.30 -2.48 -8.46
N LEU A 58 -12.17 -1.82 -8.71
CA LEU A 58 -11.03 -1.81 -7.80
C LEU A 58 -11.40 -1.19 -6.45
N GLN A 59 -12.07 -0.02 -6.44
CA GLN A 59 -12.49 0.64 -5.22
C GLN A 59 -13.43 -0.24 -4.37
N ALA A 60 -14.42 -0.87 -4.99
CA ALA A 60 -15.30 -1.83 -4.30
C ALA A 60 -14.50 -3.00 -3.71
N THR A 61 -13.51 -3.49 -4.45
CA THR A 61 -12.62 -4.57 -3.98
C THR A 61 -11.76 -4.11 -2.79
N CYS A 62 -11.20 -2.90 -2.81
CA CYS A 62 -10.47 -2.33 -1.68
C CYS A 62 -11.37 -2.19 -0.45
N ILE A 63 -12.62 -1.72 -0.61
CA ILE A 63 -13.59 -1.66 0.49
C ILE A 63 -13.84 -3.04 1.09
N ASP A 64 -14.11 -4.05 0.25
CA ASP A 64 -14.37 -5.41 0.70
C ASP A 64 -13.13 -6.07 1.34
N MET A 65 -11.93 -5.64 0.97
CA MET A 65 -10.66 -6.22 1.41
C MET A 65 -9.94 -5.43 2.49
N HIS A 66 -10.48 -4.29 2.94
CA HIS A 66 -9.79 -3.39 3.86
C HIS A 66 -9.27 -4.12 5.11
N ASP A 67 -10.13 -4.88 5.79
CA ASP A 67 -9.76 -5.66 6.99
C ASP A 67 -8.66 -6.71 6.70
N ALA A 68 -8.56 -7.20 5.46
CA ALA A 68 -7.53 -8.16 5.07
C ALA A 68 -6.17 -7.50 4.83
N VAL A 69 -6.14 -6.23 4.38
CA VAL A 69 -4.89 -5.48 4.16
C VAL A 69 -4.10 -5.32 5.47
N ASP A 70 -4.81 -5.27 6.61
CA ASP A 70 -4.23 -5.13 7.95
C ASP A 70 -3.93 -6.47 8.65
N HIS A 71 -3.97 -7.59 7.92
CA HIS A 71 -3.66 -8.91 8.47
C HIS A 71 -2.23 -8.97 9.06
N TYR A 72 -1.27 -8.30 8.43
CA TYR A 72 0.08 -8.13 8.96
C TYR A 72 0.24 -6.77 9.64
N VAL A 73 0.83 -6.75 10.83
CA VAL A 73 1.07 -5.51 11.59
C VAL A 73 2.15 -4.66 10.89
N VAL A 74 1.87 -3.36 10.76
CA VAL A 74 2.84 -2.35 10.33
C VAL A 74 3.78 -2.02 11.50
N PRO A 75 5.10 -1.98 11.31
CA PRO A 75 6.01 -1.58 12.37
C PRO A 75 5.77 -0.11 12.79
N ASP A 76 5.55 0.13 14.08
CA ASP A 76 5.29 1.49 14.61
C ASP A 76 6.52 2.40 14.61
N ILE A 77 7.73 1.83 14.44
CA ILE A 77 8.99 2.55 14.55
C ILE A 77 9.82 2.27 13.30
N PRO A 78 10.14 3.28 12.48
CA PRO A 78 11.10 3.11 11.39
C PRO A 78 12.46 2.72 11.98
N VAL A 79 13.11 1.75 11.35
CA VAL A 79 14.48 1.36 11.70
C VAL A 79 15.41 2.45 11.17
N MET A 80 15.62 3.49 11.96
CA MET A 80 16.52 4.61 11.63
C MET A 80 17.98 4.32 11.98
N SER A 81 18.50 3.15 11.59
CA SER A 81 19.92 2.87 11.74
C SER A 81 20.53 2.65 10.37
N PHE A 82 21.21 3.68 9.86
CA PHE A 82 22.07 3.52 8.69
C PHE A 82 23.15 2.47 9.01
N ASP A 83 23.15 1.38 8.26
CA ASP A 83 24.16 0.33 8.33
C ASP A 83 25.03 0.37 7.06
N GLN A 84 26.31 0.70 7.20
CA GLN A 84 27.27 0.74 6.07
C GLN A 84 27.50 -0.62 5.40
N SER A 85 27.12 -1.72 6.06
CA SER A 85 27.20 -3.07 5.46
C SER A 85 25.99 -3.40 4.58
N VAL A 86 24.90 -2.65 4.72
CA VAL A 86 23.63 -2.85 4.00
C VAL A 86 23.35 -1.70 3.02
N HIS A 87 23.75 -0.48 3.36
CA HIS A 87 23.44 0.73 2.63
C HIS A 87 24.68 1.35 1.98
N THR A 88 24.52 1.82 0.75
CA THR A 88 25.54 2.60 0.03
C THR A 88 25.19 4.09 0.14
N VAL A 89 26.18 4.94 0.45
CA VAL A 89 25.99 6.39 0.43
C VAL A 89 25.98 6.88 -1.01
N ASP A 90 24.97 7.69 -1.36
CA ASP A 90 24.96 8.42 -2.63
C ASP A 90 25.76 9.72 -2.49
N GLU A 91 27.05 9.65 -2.83
CA GLU A 91 27.96 10.81 -2.73
C GLU A 91 27.55 11.95 -3.69
N HIS A 92 26.89 11.65 -4.81
CA HIS A 92 26.45 12.71 -5.74
C HIS A 92 25.24 13.47 -5.17
N ALA A 93 24.26 12.76 -4.62
CA ALA A 93 23.15 13.38 -3.92
C ALA A 93 23.62 14.17 -2.70
N LYS A 94 24.65 13.68 -2.00
CA LYS A 94 25.27 14.38 -0.87
C LYS A 94 25.86 15.72 -1.27
N GLU A 95 26.71 15.74 -2.30
CA GLU A 95 27.28 16.97 -2.86
C GLU A 95 26.17 17.95 -3.29
N PHE A 96 25.16 17.44 -4.01
CA PHE A 96 24.03 18.24 -4.47
C PHE A 96 23.26 18.89 -3.31
N LEU A 97 22.96 18.13 -2.25
CA LEU A 97 22.24 18.63 -1.08
C LEU A 97 23.05 19.72 -0.35
N GLU A 98 24.35 19.52 -0.16
CA GLU A 98 25.22 20.50 0.48
C GLU A 98 25.26 21.81 -0.30
N GLU A 99 25.35 21.72 -1.63
CA GLU A 99 25.37 22.88 -2.53
C GLU A 99 24.06 23.68 -2.53
N HIS A 100 22.90 23.01 -2.42
CA HIS A 100 21.59 23.63 -2.68
C HIS A 100 20.74 23.88 -1.43
N THR A 101 21.01 23.22 -0.31
CA THR A 101 20.16 23.30 0.90
C THR A 101 20.85 23.96 2.09
N MET A 102 22.18 24.15 2.04
CA MET A 102 23.01 24.54 3.19
C MET A 102 22.87 23.63 4.43
N ILE A 103 22.28 22.44 4.28
CA ILE A 103 22.18 21.43 5.33
C ILE A 103 23.49 20.64 5.35
N SER A 104 24.12 20.53 6.53
CA SER A 104 25.29 19.68 6.69
C SER A 104 24.85 18.21 6.66
N THR A 105 25.37 17.43 5.72
CA THR A 105 25.03 16.00 5.55
C THR A 105 25.52 15.11 6.71
N ASN A 106 26.25 15.68 7.67
CA ASN A 106 26.55 15.00 8.93
C ASN A 106 25.28 14.62 9.71
N GLU A 107 24.13 15.26 9.41
CA GLU A 107 22.83 14.98 10.03
C GLU A 107 21.90 14.13 9.14
N MET A 108 22.21 13.96 7.85
CA MET A 108 21.39 13.21 6.87
C MET A 108 22.30 12.49 5.88
N ILE A 109 22.23 11.16 5.87
CA ILE A 109 23.02 10.32 4.95
C ILE A 109 22.13 9.94 3.76
N PRO A 110 22.37 10.46 2.55
CA PRO A 110 21.64 10.02 1.37
C PRO A 110 22.04 8.57 1.06
N VAL A 111 21.04 7.70 0.94
CA VAL A 111 21.23 6.27 0.65
C VAL A 111 20.85 6.00 -0.81
N GLU A 112 21.69 5.25 -1.50
CA GLU A 112 21.39 4.76 -2.85
C GLU A 112 20.23 3.76 -2.81
N VAL A 113 19.24 3.97 -3.68
CA VAL A 113 18.09 3.07 -3.87
C VAL A 113 17.95 2.70 -5.35
N ALA A 114 17.30 1.58 -5.63
CA ALA A 114 17.10 1.15 -7.02
C ALA A 114 16.23 2.17 -7.79
N GLY A 115 16.75 2.61 -8.94
CA GLY A 115 16.09 3.55 -9.86
C GLY A 115 15.24 2.86 -10.92
N ASP A 116 14.40 1.90 -10.54
CA ASP A 116 13.58 1.09 -11.45
C ASP A 116 12.15 1.63 -11.67
N GLY A 117 11.86 2.84 -11.20
CA GLY A 117 10.52 3.43 -11.21
C GLY A 117 9.77 3.24 -9.89
N ASP A 118 10.19 2.31 -9.01
CA ASP A 118 9.60 2.11 -7.68
C ASP A 118 10.47 2.74 -6.56
N CYS A 119 11.33 3.71 -6.91
CA CYS A 119 12.36 4.25 -6.03
C CYS A 119 11.83 4.82 -4.69
N LEU A 120 10.61 5.37 -4.66
CA LEU A 120 9.98 5.80 -3.41
C LEU A 120 9.69 4.61 -2.49
N PHE A 121 9.17 3.51 -3.03
CA PHE A 121 8.94 2.30 -2.25
C PHE A 121 10.24 1.67 -1.78
N HIS A 122 11.28 1.62 -2.63
CA HIS A 122 12.63 1.20 -2.22
C HIS A 122 13.16 2.06 -1.07
N THR A 123 12.95 3.37 -1.14
CA THR A 123 13.31 4.32 -0.07
C THR A 123 12.58 3.98 1.23
N LEU A 124 11.26 3.76 1.19
CA LEU A 124 10.49 3.39 2.37
C LEU A 124 10.91 2.03 2.95
N CYS A 125 11.19 1.03 2.11
CA CYS A 125 11.72 -0.26 2.56
C CYS A 125 13.08 -0.14 3.27
N THR A 126 13.87 0.91 2.99
CA THR A 126 15.11 1.18 3.73
C THR A 126 14.81 1.54 5.19
N PHE A 127 13.72 2.27 5.45
CA PHE A 127 13.26 2.59 6.82
C PHE A 127 12.41 1.49 7.45
N TYR A 128 11.75 0.66 6.62
CA TYR A 128 10.87 -0.42 7.04
C TYR A 128 11.30 -1.75 6.39
N PRO A 129 12.44 -2.33 6.80
CA PRO A 129 13.05 -3.49 6.12
C PRO A 129 12.23 -4.78 6.20
N THR A 130 11.21 -4.82 7.07
CA THR A 130 10.28 -5.95 7.16
C THR A 130 9.10 -5.84 6.20
N MET A 131 8.92 -4.70 5.54
CA MET A 131 7.86 -4.45 4.57
C MET A 131 8.40 -4.61 3.16
N THR A 132 7.61 -5.21 2.28
CA THR A 132 7.94 -5.34 0.87
C THR A 132 7.35 -4.16 0.08
N ILE A 133 7.88 -3.92 -1.12
CA ILE A 133 7.30 -2.94 -2.05
C ILE A 133 5.85 -3.28 -2.38
N ASP A 134 5.55 -4.57 -2.54
CA ASP A 134 4.19 -5.03 -2.83
C ASP A 134 3.23 -4.75 -1.68
N GLU A 135 3.68 -4.87 -0.43
CA GLU A 135 2.90 -4.46 0.72
C GLU A 135 2.63 -2.96 0.72
N LEU A 136 3.68 -2.14 0.58
CA LEU A 136 3.54 -0.69 0.58
C LEU A 136 2.59 -0.23 -0.54
N ARG A 137 2.73 -0.80 -1.73
CA ARG A 137 1.85 -0.52 -2.87
C ARG A 137 0.40 -0.94 -2.58
N ALA A 138 0.18 -2.14 -2.04
CA ALA A 138 -1.14 -2.61 -1.68
C ALA A 138 -1.84 -1.69 -0.67
N ARG A 139 -1.13 -1.31 0.40
CA ARG A 139 -1.64 -0.41 1.43
C ARG A 139 -1.97 0.96 0.86
N CYS A 140 -1.06 1.52 0.06
CA CYS A 140 -1.28 2.79 -0.62
C CYS A 140 -2.53 2.76 -1.50
N ILE A 141 -2.71 1.73 -2.32
CA ILE A 141 -3.87 1.61 -3.21
C ILE A 141 -5.16 1.48 -2.42
N ASN A 142 -5.15 0.66 -1.36
CA ASN A 142 -6.29 0.49 -0.47
C ASN A 142 -6.72 1.84 0.14
N GLU A 143 -5.77 2.57 0.72
CA GLU A 143 -5.98 3.88 1.35
C GLU A 143 -6.55 4.91 0.36
N LEU A 144 -5.91 5.05 -0.81
CA LEU A 144 -6.37 5.99 -1.85
C LEU A 144 -7.76 5.65 -2.38
N CYS A 145 -8.08 4.36 -2.54
CA CYS A 145 -9.40 3.93 -2.96
C CYS A 145 -10.49 4.23 -1.90
N LEU A 146 -10.20 3.97 -0.63
CA LEU A 146 -11.13 4.17 0.48
C LEU A 146 -11.42 5.65 0.75
N HIS A 147 -10.40 6.49 0.60
CA HIS A 147 -10.44 7.90 0.96
C HIS A 147 -10.28 8.82 -0.25
N GLN A 148 -10.68 8.36 -1.46
CA GLN A 148 -10.53 9.11 -2.71
C GLN A 148 -10.94 10.58 -2.60
N GLN A 149 -12.15 10.86 -2.10
CA GLN A 149 -12.66 12.23 -1.99
C GLN A 149 -11.81 13.11 -1.08
N HIS A 150 -11.23 12.53 -0.02
CA HIS A 150 -10.34 13.25 0.88
C HIS A 150 -9.06 13.67 0.16
N TYR A 151 -8.42 12.75 -0.56
CA TYR A 151 -7.21 13.04 -1.31
C TYR A 151 -7.45 14.03 -2.45
N GLU A 152 -8.55 13.91 -3.21
CA GLU A 152 -8.92 14.89 -4.24
C GLU A 152 -9.10 16.31 -3.67
N THR A 153 -9.67 16.40 -2.47
CA THR A 153 -9.84 17.68 -1.75
C THR A 153 -8.49 18.25 -1.33
N ILE A 154 -7.65 17.44 -0.68
CA ILE A 154 -6.31 17.85 -0.24
C ILE A 154 -5.46 18.34 -1.41
N LYS A 155 -5.51 17.64 -2.56
CA LYS A 155 -4.76 18.07 -3.76
C LYS A 155 -5.09 19.51 -4.13
N THR A 156 -6.38 19.82 -4.16
CA THR A 156 -6.90 21.15 -4.53
C THR A 156 -6.55 22.20 -3.47
N GLU A 157 -6.71 21.88 -2.19
CA GLU A 157 -6.50 22.83 -1.09
C GLU A 157 -5.02 23.14 -0.83
N MET A 158 -4.15 22.15 -0.98
CA MET A 158 -2.70 22.29 -0.76
C MET A 158 -1.93 22.69 -2.02
N GLY A 159 -2.61 22.85 -3.16
CA GLY A 159 -1.98 23.20 -4.44
C GLY A 159 -1.07 22.09 -4.97
N LEU A 160 -1.31 20.83 -4.61
CA LEU A 160 -0.55 19.68 -5.13
C LEU A 160 -0.88 19.40 -6.59
N ASP A 161 -2.07 19.81 -7.04
CA ASP A 161 -2.47 19.83 -8.45
C ASP A 161 -1.55 20.69 -9.34
N LEU A 162 -0.83 21.66 -8.76
CA LEU A 162 0.17 22.47 -9.46
C LEU A 162 1.51 21.73 -9.67
N VAL A 163 1.73 20.64 -8.92
CA VAL A 163 2.92 19.77 -9.02
C VAL A 163 2.61 18.52 -9.83
N ASP A 164 1.39 17.99 -9.69
CA ASP A 164 0.91 16.77 -10.33
C ASP A 164 -0.59 16.90 -10.65
N ASP A 165 -0.94 17.04 -11.94
CA ASP A 165 -2.32 17.21 -12.40
C ASP A 165 -3.11 15.89 -12.49
N GLU A 166 -2.48 14.76 -12.14
CA GLU A 166 -3.06 13.42 -12.20
C GLU A 166 -4.20 13.21 -11.18
N SER A 167 -5.38 12.75 -11.59
CA SER A 167 -6.46 12.43 -10.64
C SER A 167 -6.05 11.29 -9.68
N VAL A 168 -6.69 11.17 -8.51
CA VAL A 168 -6.42 10.03 -7.60
C VAL A 168 -6.71 8.70 -8.28
N GLN A 169 -7.74 8.67 -9.14
CA GLN A 169 -8.07 7.50 -9.94
C GLN A 169 -6.93 7.12 -10.89
N ASP A 170 -6.44 8.07 -11.69
CA ASP A 170 -5.37 7.82 -12.66
C ASP A 170 -4.10 7.39 -11.94
N HIS A 171 -3.80 8.03 -10.81
CA HIS A 171 -2.69 7.67 -9.94
C HIS A 171 -2.77 6.21 -9.49
N VAL A 172 -3.91 5.79 -8.91
CA VAL A 172 -4.13 4.41 -8.46
C VAL A 172 -3.97 3.40 -9.60
N LEU A 173 -4.61 3.66 -10.74
CA LEU A 173 -4.55 2.76 -11.91
C LEU A 173 -3.15 2.68 -12.53
N ARG A 174 -2.33 3.70 -12.33
CA ARG A 174 -0.93 3.69 -12.74
C ARG A 174 -0.08 2.91 -11.73
N ILE A 175 -0.07 3.31 -10.46
CA ILE A 175 0.85 2.78 -9.43
C ILE A 175 0.55 1.34 -9.02
N ILE A 176 -0.61 0.79 -9.43
CA ILE A 176 -0.89 -0.64 -9.30
C ILE A 176 0.11 -1.50 -10.09
N ASN A 177 0.67 -0.96 -11.17
CA ASN A 177 1.71 -1.62 -11.94
C ASN A 177 3.08 -1.37 -11.32
N ASN A 178 3.99 -2.34 -11.50
CA ASN A 178 5.36 -2.21 -11.03
C ASN A 178 6.11 -1.19 -11.89
N GLN A 179 7.21 -0.65 -11.35
CA GLN A 179 8.10 0.27 -12.07
C GLN A 179 7.40 1.57 -12.47
N GLN A 180 6.55 2.11 -11.58
CA GLN A 180 5.79 3.33 -11.84
C GLN A 180 6.15 4.41 -10.84
N TYR A 181 6.69 5.53 -11.33
CA TYR A 181 7.10 6.64 -10.49
C TYR A 181 5.94 7.15 -9.64
N THR A 182 6.08 7.05 -8.34
CA THR A 182 5.09 7.56 -7.40
C THR A 182 5.43 8.97 -6.93
N GLY A 183 4.45 9.67 -6.38
CA GLY A 183 4.57 11.07 -6.01
C GLY A 183 3.97 11.38 -4.64
N VAL A 184 3.59 12.64 -4.47
CA VAL A 184 3.12 13.19 -3.19
C VAL A 184 1.87 12.47 -2.69
N LEU A 185 1.00 12.00 -3.59
CA LEU A 185 -0.20 11.22 -3.23
C LEU A 185 0.14 9.89 -2.54
N THR A 186 1.11 9.15 -3.08
CA THR A 186 1.59 7.91 -2.46
C THR A 186 2.19 8.19 -1.08
N PHE A 187 2.96 9.27 -0.95
CA PHE A 187 3.55 9.64 0.34
C PHE A 187 2.48 10.04 1.37
N ALA A 188 1.48 10.81 0.96
CA ALA A 188 0.36 11.18 1.82
C ALA A 188 -0.43 9.94 2.29
N ALA A 189 -0.75 9.03 1.38
CA ALA A 189 -1.47 7.79 1.69
C ALA A 189 -0.69 6.85 2.62
N LEU A 190 0.65 6.82 2.54
CA LEU A 190 1.47 5.98 3.41
C LEU A 190 1.81 6.63 4.76
N SER A 191 1.29 7.83 5.02
CA SER A 191 1.51 8.56 6.27
C SER A 191 0.37 8.43 7.30
N THR A 192 -0.71 7.74 6.94
CA THR A 192 -1.92 7.52 7.74
C THR A 192 -1.81 6.28 8.61
#